data_AF-A0A6B3GC66-F1
#
_entry.id   AF-A0A6B3GC66-F1
#
_cell.length_a   1.000
_cell.length_b   1.000
_cell.length_c   1.000
_cell.angle_alpha   90.00
_cell.angle_beta   90.00
_cell.angle_gamma   90.00
#
_symmetry.space_group_name_H-M   'P 1'
#
loop_
_entity.id
_entity.type
_entity.pdbx_description
1 polymer ?
#
loop_
_entity_poly.entity_id
_entity_poly.type
_entity_poly.pdbx_seq_one_letter_code
_entity_poly.pdbx_strand_id
1 'polypeptide(L)' 'VRRCYAINELAPGLDLIVGTDDTLLEVGVAGAKGWVAGYPQVFPRACLDLYNASLAGDLATALPLYRQLHSVLRWDS' A
#
# COMPACT_ATOMS: atom_id res chain seq x y z
N VAL A 1 3.59 -11.09 -8.69
CA VAL A 1 3.44 -10.54 -10.07
C VAL A 1 2.77 -9.18 -9.96
N ARG A 2 3.41 -8.08 -10.40
CA ARG A 2 2.86 -6.71 -10.28
C ARG A 2 1.86 -6.42 -11.42
N ARG A 3 0.60 -6.83 -11.26
CA ARG A 3 -0.46 -6.68 -12.28
C ARG A 3 -1.29 -5.38 -12.16
N CYS A 4 -1.04 -4.55 -11.15
CA CYS A 4 -1.83 -3.34 -10.88
C CYS A 4 -1.97 -2.44 -12.11
N TYR A 5 -0.86 -2.12 -12.79
CA TYR A 5 -0.89 -1.30 -14.02
C TYR A 5 -1.73 -1.93 -15.13
N ALA A 6 -1.50 -3.22 -15.43
CA ALA A 6 -2.26 -3.91 -16.47
C ALA A 6 -3.77 -4.00 -16.16
N ILE A 7 -4.15 -4.18 -14.89
CA ILE A 7 -5.56 -4.17 -14.48
C ILE A 7 -6.16 -2.77 -14.67
N ASN A 8 -5.44 -1.72 -14.28
CA ASN A 8 -5.89 -0.34 -14.44
C ASN A 8 -6.02 0.06 -15.93
N GLU A 9 -5.12 -0.42 -16.80
CA GLU A 9 -5.17 -0.21 -18.25
C GLU A 9 -6.37 -0.92 -18.91
N LEU A 10 -6.62 -2.18 -18.54
CA LEU A 10 -7.69 -2.99 -19.12
C LEU A 10 -9.09 -2.67 -18.55
N ALA A 11 -9.15 -2.18 -17.31
CA ALA A 11 -10.38 -1.89 -16.59
C ALA A 11 -10.27 -0.59 -15.79
N PRO A 12 -10.21 0.59 -16.45
CA PRO A 12 -9.97 1.88 -15.79
C PRO A 12 -11.09 2.33 -14.85
N GLY A 13 -12.27 1.71 -14.90
CA GLY A 13 -13.38 1.95 -13.98
C GLY A 13 -13.37 1.06 -12.73
N LEU A 14 -12.39 0.17 -12.58
CA LEU A 14 -12.28 -0.73 -11.44
C LEU A 14 -11.33 -0.15 -10.38
N ASP A 15 -11.84 0.01 -9.16
CA ASP A 15 -11.01 0.43 -8.03
C ASP A 15 -10.07 -0.69 -7.59
N LEU A 16 -8.76 -0.44 -7.72
CA LEU A 16 -7.72 -1.34 -7.26
C LEU A 16 -7.45 -1.13 -5.77
N ILE A 17 -7.45 -2.21 -4.99
CA ILE A 17 -7.14 -2.16 -3.56
C ILE A 17 -5.92 -3.03 -3.24
N VAL A 18 -5.12 -2.59 -2.27
CA VAL A 18 -3.99 -3.35 -1.72
C VAL A 18 -4.55 -4.49 -0.86
N GLY A 19 -4.10 -5.72 -1.13
CA GLY A 19 -4.46 -6.91 -0.36
C GLY A 19 -3.27 -7.60 0.34
N THR A 20 -2.07 -7.03 0.22
CA THR A 20 -0.84 -7.57 0.80
C THR A 20 -0.02 -6.41 1.37
N ASP A 21 0.28 -6.47 2.66
CA ASP A 21 0.78 -5.32 3.42
C ASP A 21 2.18 -4.88 3.00
N ASP A 22 3.04 -5.84 2.66
CA ASP A 22 4.39 -5.59 2.15
C ASP A 22 4.43 -5.18 0.67
N THR A 23 3.28 -4.79 0.09
CA THR A 23 3.20 -4.17 -1.24
C THR A 23 2.49 -2.81 -1.22
N LEU A 24 2.14 -2.33 -0.01
CA LEU A 24 1.36 -1.11 0.18
C LEU A 24 2.00 0.10 -0.51
N LEU A 25 3.32 0.26 -0.41
CA LEU A 25 4.01 1.38 -1.03
C LEU A 25 3.92 1.31 -2.56
N GLU A 26 4.30 0.18 -3.15
CA GLU A 26 4.35 0.02 -4.60
C GLU A 26 2.98 0.13 -5.25
N VAL A 27 1.97 -0.50 -4.64
CA VAL A 27 0.61 -0.54 -5.17
C VAL A 27 -0.11 0.78 -4.86
N GLY A 28 0.17 1.41 -3.73
CA GLY A 28 -0.29 2.77 -3.39
C GLY A 28 0.20 3.80 -4.40
N VAL A 29 1.51 3.82 -4.69
CA VAL A 29 2.10 4.70 -5.71
C VAL A 29 1.57 4.41 -7.11
N ALA A 30 1.23 3.15 -7.41
CA ALA A 30 0.61 2.75 -8.67
C ALA A 30 -0.87 3.20 -8.80
N GLY A 31 -1.44 3.85 -7.78
CA GLY A 31 -2.78 4.46 -7.84
C GLY A 31 -3.89 3.64 -7.21
N ALA A 32 -3.58 2.77 -6.24
CA ALA A 32 -4.59 2.08 -5.45
C ALA A 32 -5.58 3.04 -4.77
N LYS A 33 -6.79 2.55 -4.50
CA LYS A 33 -7.92 3.30 -3.95
C LYS A 33 -8.29 2.85 -2.53
N GLY A 34 -7.67 1.79 -2.04
CA GLY A 34 -7.91 1.26 -0.71
C GLY A 34 -6.90 0.20 -0.31
N TRP A 35 -7.01 -0.25 0.92
CA TRP A 35 -6.15 -1.27 1.52
C TRP A 35 -6.98 -2.10 2.51
N VAL A 36 -6.94 -3.42 2.38
CA VAL A 36 -7.61 -4.37 3.27
C VAL A 36 -6.54 -5.27 3.88
N ALA A 37 -6.42 -5.23 5.22
CA ALA A 37 -5.26 -5.76 5.92
C ALA A 37 -5.45 -5.96 7.42
N GLY A 38 -4.61 -6.82 8.02
CA GLY A 38 -4.59 -7.08 9.45
C GLY A 38 -3.77 -6.04 10.24
N TYR A 39 -2.60 -5.63 9.75
CA TYR A 39 -1.72 -4.74 10.52
C TYR A 39 -2.25 -3.32 10.81
N PRO A 40 -3.16 -2.72 10.00
CA PRO A 40 -3.88 -1.52 10.42
C PRO A 40 -4.66 -1.67 11.73
N GLN A 41 -5.00 -2.88 12.17
CA GLN A 41 -5.63 -3.12 13.48
C GLN A 41 -4.61 -3.17 14.63
N VAL A 42 -3.34 -3.51 14.32
CA VAL A 42 -2.26 -3.65 15.33
C VAL A 42 -1.50 -2.33 15.49
N PHE A 43 -1.18 -1.66 14.39
CA PHE A 43 -0.42 -0.41 14.34
C PHE A 43 -1.18 0.69 13.57
N PRO A 44 -2.41 1.05 13.99
CA PRO A 44 -3.33 1.87 13.21
C PRO A 44 -2.72 3.19 12.74
N ARG A 45 -1.99 3.89 13.62
CA ARG A 45 -1.41 5.19 13.27
C ARG A 45 -0.30 5.07 12.24
N ALA A 46 0.67 4.18 12.48
CA ALA A 46 1.80 4.01 11.59
C ALA A 46 1.39 3.48 10.21
N CYS A 47 0.43 2.55 10.19
CA CYS A 47 -0.17 2.02 8.96
C CYS A 47 -0.93 3.12 8.20
N LEU A 48 -1.74 3.94 8.89
CA LEU A 48 -2.48 5.03 8.25
C LEU A 48 -1.55 6.13 7.71
N ASP A 49 -0.49 6.48 8.44
CA ASP A 49 0.51 7.45 8.00
C ASP A 49 1.24 6.95 6.74
N LEU A 50 1.63 5.66 6.72
CA LEU A 50 2.21 5.02 5.54
C LEU A 50 1.23 4.97 4.34
N TYR A 51 -0.03 4.60 4.58
CA TYR A 51 -1.07 4.56 3.55
C TYR A 51 -1.29 5.93 2.91
N ASN A 52 -1.49 6.96 3.73
CA ASN A 52 -1.72 8.32 3.25
C ASN A 52 -0.51 8.87 2.48
N ALA A 53 0.71 8.67 2.99
CA ALA A 53 1.93 9.10 2.31
C ALA A 53 2.13 8.37 0.97
N SER A 54 1.81 7.07 0.92
CA SER A 54 1.90 6.27 -0.31
C SER A 54 0.93 6.75 -1.39
N LEU A 55 -0.33 7.04 -1.01
CA LEU A 55 -1.35 7.56 -1.93
C LEU A 55 -1.09 9.00 -2.39
N ALA A 56 -0.48 9.82 -1.52
CA ALA A 56 -0.10 11.19 -1.85
C ALA A 56 1.15 11.28 -2.75
N GLY A 57 1.87 10.16 -2.95
CA GLY A 57 3.17 10.17 -3.62
C GLY A 57 4.27 10.85 -2.80
N ASP A 58 4.06 11.05 -1.49
CA ASP A 58 5.05 11.62 -0.58
C ASP A 58 6.09 10.55 -0.19
N LEU A 59 7.00 10.27 -1.11
CA LEU A 59 8.05 9.27 -0.93
C LEU A 59 9.04 9.66 0.18
N ALA A 60 9.18 10.94 0.49
CA ALA A 60 10.05 11.40 1.56
C ALA A 60 9.56 10.91 2.93
N THR A 61 8.25 10.89 3.13
CA THR A 61 7.62 10.33 4.32
C THR A 61 7.38 8.82 4.22
N ALA A 62 6.94 8.33 3.05
CA ALA A 62 6.53 6.94 2.89
C ALA A 62 7.70 5.95 2.96
N LEU A 63 8.84 6.25 2.34
CA LEU A 63 9.98 5.32 2.28
C LEU A 63 10.57 4.97 3.66
N PRO A 64 10.83 5.94 4.56
CA PRO A 64 11.29 5.63 5.91
C PRO A 64 10.28 4.77 6.69
N LEU A 65 8.99 5.13 6.68
CA LEU A 65 7.93 4.38 7.35
C LEU A 65 7.82 2.96 6.81
N TYR A 66 7.83 2.82 5.48
CA TYR A 66 7.76 1.54 4.81
C TYR A 66 8.92 0.64 5.22
N ARG A 67 10.16 1.13 5.19
CA ARG A 67 11.34 0.36 5.60
C ARG A 67 11.28 -0.07 7.07
N GLN A 68 10.76 0.78 7.95
CA GLN A 68 10.62 0.46 9.37
C GLN A 68 9.55 -0.62 9.61
N LEU A 69 8.45 -0.59 8.86
CA LEU A 69 7.32 -1.52 9.03
C LEU A 69 7.48 -2.81 8.20
N HIS A 70 8.27 -2.81 7.13
CA HIS A 70 8.33 -3.91 6.16
C HIS A 70 8.60 -5.28 6.79
N SER A 71 9.42 -5.37 7.85
CA SER A 71 9.72 -6.65 8.49
C SER A 71 8.51 -7.30 9.15
N VAL A 72 7.54 -6.50 9.62
CA VAL A 72 6.27 -7.01 10.18
C VAL A 72 5.22 -7.16 9.09
N LEU A 73 5.11 -6.24 8.14
CA LEU A 73 4.11 -6.29 7.06
C LEU A 73 4.25 -7.57 6.21
N ARG A 74 5.47 -8.05 5.98
CA ARG A 74 5.73 -9.29 5.21
C ARG A 74 5.25 -10.58 5.90
N TRP A 75 4.79 -10.53 7.15
CA TRP A 75 4.21 -11.70 7.82
C TRP A 75 2.75 -11.93 7.41
N ASP A 76 2.08 -10.90 6.87
CA ASP A 76 0.69 -10.95 6.39
C ASP A 76 0.67 -10.95 4.85
N SER A 77 1.49 -11.82 4.26
CA SER A 77 1.73 -11.89 2.81
C SER A 77 1.48 -13.27 2.21
#